data_AF-A0A0D6ASU6-F1
#
_entry.id   AF-A0A0D6ASU6-F1
#
_cell.length_a   1.000
_cell.length_b   1.000
_cell.length_c   1.000
_cell.angle_alpha   90.00
_cell.angle_beta   90.00
_cell.angle_gamma   90.00
#
_symmetry.space_group_name_H-M   'P 1'
#
loop_
_entity.id
_entity.type
_entity.pdbx_description
1 polymer ?
#
loop_
_entity_poly.entity_id
_entity_poly.type
_entity_poly.pdbx_seq_one_letter_code
_entity_poly.pdbx_strand_id
1 'polypeptide(L)'
;MGCSPKTVAYWAVHGNPNNVDSLQDKRRKGNQTKATDKYIERLLEVVDKNPEDFGYDFGRWTGQRLSEHLEKETGIKLSKSQVVRILKRKKYSYIWGKYSLEDKQNQEQRKAFKEKLEHYIEIGKENPELVQVWFWDGAFKVAN
;
A
#
# COMPACT_ATOMS: atom_id res chain seq x y z
N MET A 1 26.48 -22.79 -13.00
CA MET A 1 25.92 -21.46 -13.34
C MET A 1 25.03 -21.61 -14.56
N GLY A 2 23.73 -21.35 -14.44
CA GLY A 2 22.71 -21.67 -15.45
C GLY A 2 22.51 -20.56 -16.51
N CYS A 3 23.59 -20.12 -17.16
CA CYS A 3 23.52 -19.09 -18.20
C CYS A 3 23.93 -19.70 -19.55
N SER A 4 23.26 -19.28 -20.64
CA SER A 4 23.67 -19.72 -21.98
C SER A 4 25.02 -19.09 -22.37
N PRO A 5 25.87 -19.77 -23.15
CA PRO A 5 27.12 -19.19 -23.67
C PRO A 5 26.92 -17.88 -24.42
N LYS A 6 25.77 -17.71 -25.09
CA LYS A 6 25.39 -16.46 -25.78
C LYS A 6 25.27 -15.28 -24.83
N THR A 7 24.73 -15.50 -23.62
CA THR A 7 24.59 -14.44 -22.61
C THR A 7 25.94 -13.97 -22.11
N VAL A 8 26.87 -14.91 -21.90
CA VAL A 8 28.25 -14.60 -21.46
C VAL A 8 29.01 -13.85 -22.55
N ALA A 9 28.91 -14.30 -23.80
CA ALA A 9 29.53 -13.60 -24.93
C ALA A 9 28.98 -12.18 -25.11
N TYR A 10 27.68 -11.98 -24.94
CA TYR A 10 27.05 -10.66 -24.99
C TYR A 10 27.62 -9.71 -23.92
N TRP A 11 27.78 -10.18 -22.67
CA TRP A 11 28.40 -9.40 -21.60
C TRP A 11 29.87 -9.11 -21.86
N ALA A 12 30.63 -10.06 -22.43
CA ALA A 12 32.04 -9.85 -22.76
C ALA A 12 32.23 -8.75 -23.83
N VAL A 13 31.30 -8.63 -24.77
CA VAL A 13 31.38 -7.64 -25.86
C VAL A 13 30.78 -6.28 -25.47
N HIS A 14 29.71 -6.25 -24.68
CA HIS A 14 28.94 -5.03 -24.42
C HIS A 14 28.97 -4.56 -22.95
N GLY A 15 29.51 -5.36 -22.04
CA GLY A 15 29.64 -5.02 -20.64
C GLY A 15 30.77 -4.01 -20.42
N ASN A 16 30.46 -2.95 -19.69
CA ASN A 16 31.43 -2.02 -19.13
C ASN A 16 31.77 -2.46 -17.70
N PRO A 17 33.03 -2.83 -17.39
CA PRO A 17 33.43 -3.27 -16.05
C PRO A 17 33.18 -2.25 -14.94
N ASN A 18 33.20 -0.96 -15.29
CA ASN A 18 32.97 0.14 -14.34
C ASN A 18 31.49 0.52 -14.19
N ASN A 19 30.59 -0.14 -14.92
CA ASN A 19 29.15 0.10 -14.86
C ASN A 19 28.39 -1.22 -14.89
N VAL A 20 28.05 -1.75 -13.70
CA VAL A 20 27.30 -2.99 -13.54
C VAL A 20 25.93 -2.98 -14.24
N ASP A 21 25.31 -1.81 -14.42
CA ASP A 21 24.02 -1.70 -15.13
C ASP A 21 24.16 -1.94 -16.64
N SER A 22 25.38 -1.86 -17.20
CA SER A 22 25.64 -2.21 -18.60
C SER A 22 25.47 -3.71 -18.88
N LEU A 23 25.59 -4.55 -17.85
CA LEU A 23 25.37 -6.00 -17.94
C LEU A 23 23.87 -6.34 -17.98
N GLN A 24 22.99 -5.38 -17.68
CA GLN A 24 21.56 -5.61 -17.83
C GLN A 24 21.19 -5.64 -19.33
N ASP A 25 20.57 -6.76 -19.75
CA ASP A 25 20.01 -6.87 -21.08
C ASP A 25 18.89 -5.83 -21.27
N LYS A 26 19.16 -4.79 -22.07
CA LYS A 26 18.21 -3.71 -22.37
C LYS A 26 16.94 -4.21 -23.07
N ARG A 27 16.96 -5.41 -23.69
CA ARG A 27 15.77 -6.08 -24.25
C ARG A 27 14.81 -6.57 -23.17
N ARG A 28 15.26 -6.66 -21.90
CA ARG A 28 14.40 -6.93 -20.73
C ARG A 28 13.59 -5.71 -20.28
N LYS A 29 13.73 -4.54 -20.91
CA LYS A 29 12.71 -3.50 -20.82
C LYS A 29 11.43 -4.08 -21.43
N GLY A 30 10.65 -4.72 -20.56
CA GLY A 30 9.46 -5.47 -20.95
C GLY A 30 8.45 -4.60 -21.70
N ASN A 31 7.41 -5.29 -22.18
CA ASN A 31 6.25 -4.76 -22.91
C ASN A 31 5.96 -3.29 -22.60
N GLN A 32 5.90 -2.42 -23.63
CA GLN A 32 5.70 -0.98 -23.47
C GLN A 32 4.60 -0.72 -22.46
N THR A 33 4.97 -0.20 -21.29
CA THR A 33 4.02 -0.02 -20.19
C THR A 33 3.11 1.12 -20.57
N LYS A 34 1.81 0.83 -20.80
CA LYS A 34 0.78 1.86 -21.02
C LYS A 34 0.72 2.90 -19.90
N ALA A 35 1.22 2.57 -18.72
CA ALA A 35 1.42 3.52 -17.63
C ALA A 35 2.75 4.28 -17.83
N THR A 36 2.67 5.45 -18.45
CA THR A 36 3.78 6.42 -18.51
C THR A 36 4.09 6.95 -17.11
N ASP A 37 5.31 7.46 -16.87
CA ASP A 37 5.67 8.05 -15.57
C ASP A 37 4.70 9.17 -15.15
N LYS A 38 4.27 10.00 -16.10
CA LYS A 38 3.24 11.03 -15.90
C LYS A 38 1.90 10.46 -15.41
N TYR A 39 1.50 9.29 -15.90
CA TYR A 39 0.29 8.61 -15.44
C TYR A 39 0.45 8.18 -13.98
N ILE A 40 1.62 7.65 -13.62
CA ILE A 40 1.91 7.18 -12.27
C ILE A 40 1.91 8.35 -11.29
N GLU A 41 2.55 9.46 -11.64
CA GLU A 41 2.54 10.68 -10.83
C GLU A 41 1.11 11.16 -10.59
N ARG A 42 0.31 11.27 -11.67
CA ARG A 42 -1.09 11.69 -11.54
C ARG A 42 -1.94 10.73 -10.71
N LEU A 43 -1.74 9.42 -10.88
CA LEU A 43 -2.41 8.41 -10.06
C LEU A 43 -2.12 8.61 -8.57
N LEU A 44 -0.89 8.94 -8.18
CA LEU A 44 -0.53 9.16 -6.79
C LEU A 44 -1.20 10.44 -6.23
N GLU A 45 -1.20 11.52 -7.00
CA GLU A 45 -1.90 12.77 -6.61
C GLU A 45 -3.40 12.57 -6.38
N VAL A 46 -4.06 11.77 -7.23
CA VAL A 46 -5.51 11.51 -7.12
C VAL A 46 -5.82 10.63 -5.93
N VAL A 47 -4.98 9.63 -5.64
CA VAL A 47 -5.17 8.71 -4.51
C VAL A 47 -5.12 9.43 -3.16
N ASP A 48 -4.35 10.50 -3.04
CA ASP A 48 -4.22 11.28 -1.81
C ASP A 48 -5.39 12.27 -1.57
N LYS A 49 -6.20 12.51 -2.60
CA LYS A 49 -7.36 13.42 -2.53
C LYS A 49 -8.67 12.66 -2.32
N ASN A 50 -9.67 13.32 -1.75
CA ASN A 50 -10.97 12.70 -1.53
C ASN A 50 -11.76 12.72 -2.85
N PRO A 51 -12.50 11.66 -3.25
CA PRO A 51 -13.26 11.70 -4.49
C PRO A 51 -14.36 12.77 -4.52
N GLU A 52 -14.82 13.20 -3.35
CA GLU A 52 -15.74 14.34 -3.18
C GLU A 52 -15.14 15.64 -3.76
N ASP A 53 -13.82 15.84 -3.66
CA ASP A 53 -13.12 17.01 -4.23
C ASP A 53 -13.18 17.03 -5.77
N PHE A 54 -13.47 15.87 -6.38
CA PHE A 54 -13.65 15.72 -7.82
C PHE A 54 -15.13 15.67 -8.23
N GLY A 55 -16.05 15.95 -7.30
CA GLY A 55 -17.49 15.96 -7.56
C GLY A 55 -18.12 14.57 -7.64
N TYR A 56 -17.53 13.57 -6.98
CA TYR A 56 -18.12 12.23 -6.88
C TYR A 56 -18.86 12.02 -5.57
N ASP A 57 -20.02 11.35 -5.63
CA ASP A 57 -20.87 11.05 -4.46
C ASP A 57 -20.33 9.93 -3.54
N PHE A 58 -19.09 9.50 -3.74
CA PHE A 58 -18.50 8.40 -2.98
C PHE A 58 -17.27 8.84 -2.18
N GLY A 59 -17.21 8.46 -0.91
CA GLY A 59 -16.11 8.87 -0.02
C GLY A 59 -14.81 8.05 -0.14
N ARG A 60 -14.69 7.10 -1.09
CA ARG A 60 -13.48 6.23 -1.22
C ARG A 60 -13.12 5.86 -2.65
N TRP A 61 -11.83 5.94 -2.96
CA TRP A 61 -11.25 5.41 -4.18
C TRP A 61 -11.24 3.88 -4.19
N THR A 62 -11.72 3.30 -5.29
CA THR A 62 -11.48 1.89 -5.61
C THR A 62 -10.55 1.83 -6.83
N GLY A 63 -9.84 0.71 -7.01
CA GLY A 63 -8.98 0.53 -8.19
C GLY A 63 -9.73 0.66 -9.52
N GLN A 64 -11.04 0.39 -9.54
CA GLN A 64 -11.89 0.60 -10.72
C GLN A 64 -12.18 2.08 -10.93
N ARG A 65 -12.61 2.80 -9.88
CA ARG A 65 -12.89 4.24 -9.94
C ARG A 65 -11.67 5.05 -10.34
N LEU A 66 -10.50 4.72 -9.81
CA LEU A 66 -9.23 5.33 -10.20
C LEU A 66 -8.93 5.09 -11.68
N SER A 67 -9.21 3.89 -12.17
CA SER A 67 -9.02 3.55 -13.58
C SER A 67 -9.92 4.40 -14.49
N GLU A 68 -11.19 4.54 -14.15
CA GLU A 68 -12.18 5.31 -14.91
C GLU A 68 -11.90 6.81 -14.85
N HIS A 69 -11.52 7.33 -13.68
CA HIS A 69 -11.16 8.73 -13.50
C HIS A 69 -9.90 9.08 -14.30
N LEU A 70 -8.85 8.27 -14.22
CA LEU A 70 -7.62 8.51 -14.97
C LEU A 70 -7.78 8.28 -16.47
N GLU A 71 -8.70 7.41 -16.91
CA GLU A 71 -9.06 7.30 -18.32
C GLU A 71 -9.65 8.63 -18.83
N LYS A 72 -10.52 9.29 -18.05
CA LYS A 72 -11.08 10.60 -18.39
C LYS A 72 -10.02 11.71 -18.43
N GLU A 73 -9.08 11.72 -17.49
CA GLU A 73 -8.07 12.78 -17.43
C GLU A 73 -6.92 12.60 -18.43
N THR A 74 -6.46 11.37 -18.63
CA THR A 74 -5.23 11.08 -19.39
C THR A 74 -5.49 10.43 -20.75
N GLY A 75 -6.71 9.95 -21.01
CA GLY A 75 -7.05 9.16 -22.19
C GLY A 75 -6.49 7.73 -22.18
N ILE A 76 -5.73 7.35 -21.15
CA ILE A 76 -5.09 6.05 -21.05
C ILE A 76 -5.98 5.09 -20.25
N LYS A 77 -6.52 4.09 -20.94
CA LYS A 77 -7.27 3.00 -20.29
C LYS A 77 -6.33 1.93 -19.73
N LEU A 78 -6.26 1.84 -18.41
CA LEU A 78 -5.71 0.70 -17.70
C LEU A 78 -6.83 -0.20 -17.17
N SER A 79 -6.50 -1.42 -16.79
CA SER A 79 -7.41 -2.26 -16.00
C SER A 79 -7.23 -1.96 -14.50
N LYS A 80 -8.29 -2.17 -13.71
CA LYS A 80 -8.24 -2.17 -12.24
C LYS A 80 -7.01 -2.90 -11.69
N SER A 81 -6.74 -4.10 -12.20
CA SER A 81 -5.61 -4.93 -11.75
C SER A 81 -4.26 -4.27 -12.03
N GLN A 82 -4.11 -3.56 -13.15
CA GLN A 82 -2.88 -2.81 -13.45
C GLN A 82 -2.72 -1.62 -12.50
N VAL A 83 -3.77 -0.85 -12.25
CA VAL A 83 -3.75 0.27 -11.29
C VAL A 83 -3.35 -0.22 -9.90
N VAL A 84 -3.99 -1.27 -9.41
CA VAL A 84 -3.65 -1.88 -8.10
C VAL A 84 -2.19 -2.37 -8.07
N ARG A 85 -1.68 -2.96 -9.16
CA ARG A 85 -0.28 -3.41 -9.23
C ARG A 85 0.70 -2.24 -9.18
N ILE A 86 0.38 -1.10 -9.82
CA ILE A 86 1.20 0.11 -9.78
C ILE A 86 1.24 0.65 -8.35
N LEU A 87 0.08 0.76 -7.70
CA LEU A 87 -0.03 1.21 -6.30
C LEU A 87 0.79 0.32 -5.36
N LYS A 88 0.65 -1.01 -5.46
CA LYS A 88 1.44 -1.96 -4.67
C LYS A 88 2.95 -1.77 -4.86
N ARG A 89 3.41 -1.56 -6.10
CA ARG A 89 4.83 -1.29 -6.39
C ARG A 89 5.32 0.03 -5.77
N LYS A 90 4.44 1.03 -5.66
CA LYS A 90 4.70 2.30 -4.99
C LYS A 90 4.47 2.25 -3.47
N LYS A 91 4.29 1.05 -2.90
CA LYS A 91 4.00 0.79 -1.47
C LYS A 91 2.67 1.36 -0.97
N TYR A 92 1.74 1.67 -1.87
CA TYR A 92 0.36 1.98 -1.50
C TYR A 92 -0.42 0.67 -1.33
N SER A 93 -0.98 0.46 -0.14
CA SER A 93 -1.83 -0.69 0.16
C SER A 93 -3.30 -0.34 -0.03
N TYR A 94 -4.02 -1.19 -0.76
CA TYR A 94 -5.47 -1.09 -0.91
C TYR A 94 -6.13 -1.57 0.38
N ILE A 95 -6.50 -0.65 1.27
CA ILE A 95 -7.18 -0.99 2.53
C ILE A 95 -8.67 -1.18 2.25
N TRP A 96 -9.05 -2.36 1.75
CA TRP A 96 -10.32 -2.95 2.20
C TRP A 96 -10.16 -3.19 3.70
N GLY A 97 -11.13 -2.82 4.54
CA GLY A 97 -11.01 -2.73 6.02
C GLY A 97 -10.71 -4.02 6.80
N LYS A 98 -9.78 -4.84 6.33
CA LYS A 98 -9.28 -6.07 6.93
C LYS A 98 -7.75 -6.18 6.79
N TYR A 99 -6.96 -5.10 6.88
CA TYR A 99 -5.52 -5.23 7.17
C TYR A 99 -4.99 -4.10 8.06
N SER A 100 -4.14 -4.53 8.98
CA SER A 100 -3.69 -3.90 10.21
C SER A 100 -2.88 -2.62 10.01
N LEU A 101 -3.09 -1.64 10.89
CA LEU A 101 -2.30 -0.40 10.99
C LEU A 101 -0.93 -0.63 11.66
N GLU A 102 -0.37 -1.84 11.59
CA GLU A 102 0.90 -2.22 12.24
C GLU A 102 2.03 -1.22 11.97
N ASP A 103 2.20 -0.78 10.72
CA ASP A 103 3.25 0.18 10.34
C ASP A 103 3.03 1.60 10.88
N LYS A 104 1.80 1.93 11.33
CA LYS A 104 1.44 3.22 11.94
C LYS A 104 1.27 3.13 13.46
N GLN A 105 1.45 1.94 14.06
CA GLN A 105 1.31 1.74 15.50
C GLN A 105 2.57 2.18 16.24
N ASN A 106 2.42 3.10 17.19
CA ASN A 106 3.46 3.38 18.17
C ASN A 106 3.55 2.21 19.16
N GLN A 107 4.69 1.49 19.14
CA GLN A 107 4.89 0.28 19.93
C GLN A 107 4.85 0.52 21.44
N GLU A 108 5.30 1.69 21.91
CA GLU A 108 5.30 2.02 23.34
C GLU A 108 3.87 2.24 23.85
N GLN A 109 3.08 3.02 23.12
CA GLN A 109 1.68 3.27 23.45
C GLN A 109 0.86 1.96 23.44
N ARG A 110 1.19 1.03 22.54
CA ARG A 110 0.53 -0.28 22.46
C ARG A 110 0.85 -1.18 23.65
N LYS A 111 2.11 -1.18 24.13
CA LYS A 111 2.51 -1.94 25.33
C LYS A 111 1.80 -1.43 26.58
N ALA A 112 1.84 -0.12 26.81
CA ALA A 112 1.15 0.50 27.94
C ALA A 112 -0.37 0.24 27.91
N PHE A 113 -0.98 0.18 26.73
CA PHE A 113 -2.39 -0.18 26.58
C PHE A 113 -2.66 -1.64 26.96
N LYS A 114 -1.79 -2.57 26.54
CA LYS A 114 -1.93 -3.99 26.86
C LYS A 114 -1.83 -4.25 28.36
N GLU A 115 -0.85 -3.66 29.03
CA GLU A 115 -0.67 -3.79 30.48
C GLU A 115 -1.91 -3.28 31.24
N LYS A 116 -2.45 -2.12 30.84
CA LYS A 116 -3.70 -1.61 31.40
C LYS A 116 -4.87 -2.57 31.17
N LEU A 117 -4.99 -3.12 29.96
CA LEU A 117 -6.07 -4.05 29.61
C LEU A 117 -6.01 -5.34 30.44
N GLU A 118 -4.84 -5.94 30.58
CA GLU A 118 -4.64 -7.15 31.40
C GLU A 118 -5.04 -6.91 32.85
N HIS A 119 -4.63 -5.78 33.42
CA HIS A 119 -5.03 -5.37 34.76
C HIS A 119 -6.56 -5.27 34.92
N TYR A 120 -7.27 -4.66 33.96
CA TYR A 120 -8.73 -4.59 34.01
C TYR A 120 -9.40 -5.96 33.83
N ILE A 121 -8.82 -6.86 33.04
CA ILE A 121 -9.32 -8.23 32.88
C ILE A 121 -9.17 -9.02 34.19
N GLU A 122 -8.07 -8.82 34.93
CA GLU A 122 -7.88 -9.43 36.25
C GLU A 122 -8.92 -8.92 37.26
N ILE A 123 -9.13 -7.60 37.34
CA ILE A 123 -10.16 -7.01 38.21
C ILE A 123 -11.56 -7.54 37.84
N GLY A 124 -11.86 -7.62 36.54
CA GLY A 124 -13.15 -8.13 36.07
C GLY A 124 -13.38 -9.63 36.32
N LYS A 125 -12.31 -10.42 36.51
CA LYS A 125 -12.43 -11.83 36.91
C LYS A 125 -12.71 -11.99 38.40
N GLU A 126 -12.17 -11.10 39.23
CA GLU A 126 -12.36 -11.13 40.69
C GLU A 126 -13.71 -10.51 41.11
N ASN A 127 -14.15 -9.43 40.45
CA ASN A 127 -15.43 -8.77 40.73
C ASN A 127 -16.10 -8.30 39.42
N PRO A 128 -16.96 -9.14 38.82
CA PRO A 128 -17.61 -8.83 37.54
C PRO A 128 -18.56 -7.63 37.60
N GLU A 129 -19.08 -7.27 38.78
CA GLU A 129 -19.90 -6.06 38.98
C GLU A 129 -19.13 -4.73 38.98
N LEU A 130 -17.80 -4.74 39.14
CA LEU A 130 -16.99 -3.51 39.24
C LEU A 130 -16.46 -3.02 37.88
N VAL A 131 -16.56 -3.81 36.81
CA VAL A 131 -15.92 -3.48 35.53
C VAL A 131 -16.94 -3.50 34.39
N GLN A 132 -17.43 -2.32 34.01
CA GLN A 132 -18.14 -2.12 32.75
C GLN A 132 -17.20 -1.57 31.68
N VAL A 133 -16.92 -2.38 30.65
CA VAL A 133 -16.07 -2.01 29.52
C VAL A 133 -16.91 -1.44 28.39
N TRP A 134 -16.73 -0.15 28.08
CA TRP A 134 -17.39 0.52 26.95
C TRP A 134 -16.38 0.90 25.88
N PHE A 135 -16.67 0.54 24.63
CA PHE A 135 -15.90 0.96 23.46
C PHE A 135 -16.66 2.10 22.76
N TRP A 136 -16.19 3.34 22.89
CA TRP A 136 -16.76 4.50 22.20
C TRP A 136 -15.67 5.35 21.55
N ASP A 137 -15.87 5.65 20.26
CA ASP A 137 -15.08 6.58 19.43
C ASP A 137 -13.55 6.43 19.49
N GLY A 138 -13.06 5.18 19.44
CA GLY A 138 -11.63 4.88 19.42
C GLY A 138 -10.92 4.96 20.77
N ALA A 139 -11.65 5.15 21.87
CA ALA A 139 -11.11 5.16 23.24
C ALA A 139 -11.70 4.02 24.09
N PHE A 140 -10.84 3.42 24.92
CA PHE A 140 -11.21 2.44 25.94
C PHE A 140 -11.44 3.18 27.26
N LYS A 141 -12.65 3.07 27.82
CA LYS A 141 -13.02 3.69 29.11
C LYS A 141 -13.52 2.63 30.07
N VAL A 142 -13.03 2.70 31.31
CA VAL A 142 -13.45 1.87 32.44
C VAL A 142 -14.09 2.79 33.46
N ALA A 143 -15.30 2.46 33.89
CA ALA A 143 -15.98 3.11 35.00
C ALA A 143 -16.04 2.11 36.17
N ASN A 144 -15.65 2.57 37.35
CA ASN A 144 -15.89 1.93 38.65
C ASN A 144 -17.15 2.54 39.28
#